data_AF-A0A376W5V4-F1
#
_entry.id   AF-A0A376W5V4-F1
#
_cell.length_a   1.000
_cell.length_b   1.000
_cell.length_c   1.000
_cell.angle_alpha   90.00
_cell.angle_beta   90.00
_cell.angle_gamma   90.00
#
_symmetry.space_group_name_H-M   'P 1'
#
loop_
_entity.id
_entity.type
_entity.pdbx_description
1 polymer ?
#
loop_
_entity_poly.entity_id
_entity_poly.type
_entity_poly.pdbx_seq_one_letter_code
_entity_poly.pdbx_strand_id
1 'polypeptide(L)'
;MSNASYPTGVENHGGSLRIWFHYNGKRVRENLGVPDTAKNRKIAGELRTSVCFAIRMGSFDYAAQFPNSPNLKHFGLGKREITVKALSEKWLDLKKIEICANALNRYQSVIKNMLPMLGEKKLVSSITKEDLLFVRRDLLTGYQSFLMERLLP
;
A
#
# COMPACT_ATOMS: atom_id res chain seq x y z
N MET A 1 -2.49 -2.73 43.37
CA MET A 1 -2.25 -2.99 41.93
C MET A 1 -0.78 -2.71 41.66
N SER A 2 -0.01 -3.70 41.19
CA SER A 2 1.44 -3.55 41.01
C SER A 2 1.73 -2.50 39.94
N ASN A 3 2.49 -1.45 40.30
CA ASN A 3 3.04 -0.50 39.34
C ASN A 3 4.06 -1.23 38.46
N ALA A 4 3.56 -1.85 37.40
CA ALA A 4 4.37 -2.37 36.32
C ALA A 4 5.26 -1.25 35.78
N SER A 5 6.56 -1.30 36.06
CA SER A 5 7.53 -0.37 35.46
C SER A 5 7.66 -0.70 33.97
N TYR A 6 7.27 0.23 33.11
CA TYR A 6 7.42 0.13 31.66
C TYR A 6 8.58 1.02 31.20
N PRO A 7 9.42 0.54 30.27
CA PRO A 7 10.40 1.40 29.62
C PRO A 7 9.73 2.58 28.90
N THR A 8 10.45 3.70 28.76
CA THR A 8 9.96 4.89 28.06
C THR A 8 9.43 4.54 26.67
N GLY A 9 8.18 4.91 26.40
CA GLY A 9 7.57 4.63 25.11
C GLY A 9 6.83 3.29 25.02
N VAL A 10 6.86 2.44 26.03
CA VAL A 10 6.19 1.12 26.06
C VAL A 10 4.94 1.19 26.95
N GLU A 11 3.83 0.60 26.52
CA GLU A 11 2.61 0.50 27.32
C GLU A 11 1.83 -0.78 27.00
N ASN A 12 1.03 -1.27 27.96
CA ASN A 12 0.10 -2.37 27.74
C ASN A 12 -1.22 -1.84 27.16
N HIS A 13 -1.72 -2.54 26.14
CA HIS A 13 -3.04 -2.31 25.57
C HIS A 13 -3.72 -3.65 25.27
N GLY A 14 -4.81 -3.95 25.98
CA GLY A 14 -5.62 -5.15 25.76
C GLY A 14 -4.85 -6.46 26.01
N GLY A 15 -3.84 -6.46 26.90
CA GLY A 15 -3.01 -7.63 27.19
C GLY A 15 -1.77 -7.77 26.29
N SER A 16 -1.65 -6.93 25.27
CA SER A 16 -0.50 -6.86 24.36
C SER A 16 0.31 -5.58 24.56
N LEU A 17 1.61 -5.62 24.25
CA LEU A 17 2.47 -4.44 24.32
C LEU A 17 2.41 -3.62 23.04
N ARG A 18 2.36 -2.30 23.19
CA ARG A 18 2.55 -1.33 22.10
C ARG A 18 3.65 -0.35 22.43
N ILE A 19 4.25 0.23 21.40
CA ILE A 19 5.24 1.31 21.53
C ILE A 19 4.71 2.61 20.94
N TRP A 20 5.16 3.73 21.47
CA TRP A 20 4.91 5.05 20.90
C TRP A 20 6.19 5.85 20.67
N PHE A 21 6.19 6.58 19.55
CA PHE A 21 7.28 7.44 19.12
C PHE A 21 6.75 8.57 18.24
N HIS A 22 7.58 9.57 17.94
CA HIS A 22 7.23 10.63 16.99
C HIS A 22 7.77 10.27 15.61
N TYR A 23 6.92 10.40 14.59
CA TYR A 23 7.28 10.21 13.19
C TYR A 23 6.49 11.21 12.34
N ASN A 24 7.17 11.91 11.43
CA ASN A 24 6.59 12.96 10.58
C ASN A 24 5.68 13.96 11.34
N GLY A 25 6.17 14.46 12.48
CA GLY A 25 5.45 15.45 13.30
C GLY A 25 4.23 14.92 14.05
N LYS A 26 3.94 13.62 13.98
CA LYS A 26 2.80 12.99 14.68
C LYS A 26 3.29 11.97 15.69
N ARG A 27 2.60 11.86 16.83
CA ARG A 27 2.80 10.77 17.77
C ARG A 27 2.10 9.53 17.23
N VAL A 28 2.85 8.46 17.06
CA VAL A 28 2.36 7.19 16.52
C VAL A 28 2.40 6.13 17.59
N ARG A 29 1.43 5.21 17.57
CA ARG A 29 1.36 4.05 18.46
C ARG A 29 1.30 2.79 17.60
N GLU A 30 2.25 1.90 17.79
CA GLU A 30 2.35 0.63 17.07
C GLU A 30 2.20 -0.54 18.03
N ASN A 31 1.25 -1.43 17.74
CA ASN A 31 1.07 -2.66 18.51
C ASN A 31 2.13 -3.68 18.08
N LEU A 32 2.82 -4.28 19.05
CA LEU A 32 3.81 -5.32 18.80
C LEU A 32 3.20 -6.73 18.77
N GLY A 33 1.95 -6.89 19.22
CA GLY A 33 1.26 -8.18 19.25
C GLY A 33 1.82 -9.19 20.25
N VAL A 34 2.76 -8.76 21.11
CA VAL A 34 3.39 -9.62 22.12
C VAL A 34 2.72 -9.45 23.49
N PRO A 35 2.55 -10.53 24.28
CA PRO A 35 1.97 -10.44 25.62
C PRO A 35 2.79 -9.56 26.56
N ASP A 36 2.12 -8.97 27.55
CA ASP A 36 2.76 -8.15 28.58
C ASP A 36 3.57 -8.99 29.60
N THR A 37 4.83 -9.27 29.25
CA THR A 37 5.81 -9.94 30.14
C THR A 37 7.03 -9.04 30.35
N ALA A 38 7.75 -9.21 31.46
CA ALA A 38 8.96 -8.44 31.75
C ALA A 38 10.01 -8.53 30.62
N LYS A 39 10.18 -9.73 30.01
CA LYS A 39 11.04 -9.95 28.85
C LYS A 39 10.58 -9.12 27.65
N ASN A 40 9.30 -9.18 27.31
CA ASN A 40 8.76 -8.46 26.15
C ASN A 40 8.77 -6.94 26.36
N ARG A 41 8.61 -6.44 27.59
CA ARG A 41 8.76 -5.01 27.90
C ARG A 41 10.16 -4.51 27.58
N LYS A 42 11.19 -5.28 27.97
CA LYS A 42 12.59 -4.94 27.68
C LYS A 42 12.83 -4.87 26.17
N ILE A 43 12.42 -5.90 25.44
CA ILE A 43 12.55 -5.97 23.96
C ILE A 43 11.79 -4.81 23.29
N ALA A 44 10.58 -4.49 23.75
CA ALA A 44 9.81 -3.37 23.23
C ALA A 44 10.52 -2.02 23.45
N GLY A 45 11.18 -1.83 24.60
CA GLY A 45 11.97 -0.64 24.89
C GLY A 45 13.20 -0.52 23.98
N GLU A 46 13.90 -1.63 23.75
CA GLU A 46 15.05 -1.70 22.82
C GLU A 46 14.62 -1.39 21.38
N LEU A 47 13.52 -2.01 20.92
CA LEU A 47 12.94 -1.74 19.60
C LEU A 47 12.59 -0.26 19.44
N ARG A 48 11.89 0.34 20.41
CA ARG A 48 11.52 1.76 20.38
C ARG A 48 12.75 2.66 20.34
N THR A 49 13.82 2.29 21.06
CA THR A 49 15.09 3.02 21.04
C THR A 49 15.75 2.95 19.66
N SER A 50 15.79 1.76 19.05
CA SER A 50 16.29 1.55 17.69
C SER A 50 15.51 2.36 16.64
N VAL A 51 14.17 2.34 16.73
CA VAL A 51 13.29 3.14 15.85
C VAL A 51 13.57 4.64 15.98
N CYS A 52 13.61 5.17 17.22
CA CYS A 52 13.92 6.59 17.43
C CYS A 52 15.31 6.97 16.91
N PHE A 53 16.30 6.07 17.03
CA PHE A 53 17.63 6.28 16.48
C PHE A 53 17.61 6.34 14.95
N ALA A 54 17.00 5.36 14.29
CA ALA A 54 16.88 5.33 12.83
C ALA A 54 16.14 6.56 12.28
N ILE A 55 15.08 7.02 12.97
CA ILE A 55 14.33 8.23 12.58
C ILE A 55 15.25 9.45 12.62
N ARG A 56 16.02 9.59 13.71
CA ARG A 56 16.96 10.71 13.88
C ARG A 56 18.09 10.68 12.83
N MET A 57 18.52 9.49 12.42
CA MET A 57 19.53 9.31 11.37
C MET A 57 18.97 9.46 9.95
N GLY A 58 17.66 9.62 9.78
CA GLY A 58 17.02 9.72 8.46
C GLY A 58 16.97 8.41 7.67
N SER A 59 17.34 7.28 8.28
CA SER A 59 17.40 5.96 7.64
C SER A 59 16.20 5.06 7.99
N PHE A 60 15.17 5.62 8.63
CA PHE A 60 14.02 4.84 9.08
C PHE A 60 13.01 4.58 7.96
N ASP A 61 12.86 3.32 7.58
CA ASP A 61 11.80 2.85 6.71
C ASP A 61 10.62 2.32 7.55
N TYR A 62 9.56 3.13 7.65
CA TYR A 62 8.35 2.78 8.39
C TYR A 62 7.67 1.54 7.81
N ALA A 63 7.61 1.42 6.48
CA ALA A 63 6.91 0.33 5.80
C ALA A 63 7.64 -1.00 5.96
N ALA A 64 8.97 -0.98 5.96
CA ALA A 64 9.78 -2.15 6.28
C ALA A 64 9.65 -2.57 7.75
N GLN A 65 9.65 -1.60 8.67
CA GLN A 65 9.59 -1.89 10.10
C GLN A 65 8.20 -2.35 10.57
N PHE A 66 7.13 -1.76 10.03
CA PHE A 66 5.74 -2.03 10.42
C PHE A 66 4.87 -2.30 9.18
N PRO A 67 5.09 -3.42 8.46
CA PRO A 67 4.47 -3.70 7.16
C PRO A 67 2.94 -3.89 7.23
N ASN A 68 2.42 -4.26 8.40
CA ASN A 68 0.99 -4.48 8.62
C ASN A 68 0.33 -3.34 9.42
N SER A 69 1.03 -2.19 9.57
CA SER A 69 0.51 -1.09 10.35
C SER A 69 -0.65 -0.37 9.64
N PRO A 70 -1.75 -0.04 10.36
CA PRO A 70 -2.81 0.82 9.82
C PRO A 70 -2.29 2.24 9.51
N ASN A 71 -1.20 2.67 10.17
CA ASN A 71 -0.60 3.99 9.98
C ASN A 71 0.08 4.15 8.61
N LEU A 72 0.34 3.06 7.88
CA LEU A 72 0.86 3.13 6.52
C LEU A 72 -0.05 3.94 5.59
N LYS A 73 -1.38 3.83 5.76
CA LYS A 73 -2.36 4.62 4.99
C LYS A 73 -2.25 6.11 5.34
N HIS A 74 -2.07 6.44 6.62
CA HIS A 74 -1.96 7.83 7.08
C HIS A 74 -0.68 8.53 6.64
N PHE A 75 0.42 7.78 6.47
CA PHE A 75 1.68 8.32 5.97
C PHE A 75 1.82 8.24 4.45
N GLY A 76 0.81 7.69 3.74
CA GLY A 76 0.91 7.45 2.30
C GLY A 76 2.00 6.44 1.91
N LEU A 77 2.50 5.67 2.89
CA LEU A 77 3.53 4.63 2.76
C LEU A 77 2.92 3.24 2.54
N GLY A 78 1.61 3.11 2.66
CA GLY A 78 0.89 1.90 2.27
C GLY A 78 1.00 1.68 0.77
N LYS A 79 1.08 0.41 0.37
CA LYS A 79 0.80 0.04 -1.03
C LYS A 79 -0.52 0.70 -1.40
N ARG A 80 -0.52 1.57 -2.40
CA ARG A 80 -1.76 2.18 -2.89
C ARG A 80 -2.58 1.03 -3.47
N GLU A 81 -3.49 0.50 -2.67
CA GLU A 81 -4.49 -0.49 -3.08
C GLU A 81 -5.50 0.20 -3.99
N ILE A 82 -5.03 0.58 -5.18
CA ILE A 82 -5.84 1.14 -6.24
C ILE A 82 -5.93 0.08 -7.33
N THR A 83 -7.14 -0.16 -7.80
CA THR A 83 -7.37 -1.06 -8.92
C THR A 83 -6.92 -0.39 -10.22
N VAL A 84 -6.64 -1.19 -11.25
CA VAL A 84 -6.28 -0.68 -12.58
C VAL A 84 -7.39 0.25 -13.11
N LYS A 85 -8.66 -0.12 -12.90
CA LYS A 85 -9.82 0.71 -13.28
C LYS A 85 -9.87 2.05 -12.54
N ALA A 86 -9.76 2.02 -11.21
CA ALA A 86 -9.85 3.25 -10.42
C ALA A 86 -8.68 4.21 -10.72
N LEU A 87 -7.51 3.67 -11.07
CA LEU A 87 -6.38 4.48 -11.50
C LEU A 87 -6.63 5.11 -12.89
N SER A 88 -7.15 4.34 -13.85
CA SER A 88 -7.38 4.83 -15.20
C SER A 88 -8.45 5.93 -15.26
N GLU A 89 -9.53 5.79 -14.48
CA GLU A 89 -10.58 6.80 -14.34
C GLU A 89 -10.02 8.11 -13.75
N LYS A 90 -9.23 8.03 -12.67
CA LYS A 90 -8.57 9.21 -12.08
C LYS A 90 -7.61 9.87 -13.07
N TRP A 91 -6.84 9.09 -13.81
CA TRP A 91 -5.90 9.65 -14.79
C TRP A 91 -6.63 10.36 -15.94
N LEU A 92 -7.73 9.79 -16.44
CA LEU A 92 -8.57 10.43 -17.46
C LEU A 92 -9.21 11.73 -16.94
N ASP A 93 -9.69 11.74 -15.70
CA ASP A 93 -10.29 12.92 -15.09
C ASP A 93 -9.30 14.09 -14.95
N LEU A 94 -8.05 13.78 -14.60
CA LEU A 94 -6.97 14.78 -14.56
C LEU A 94 -6.59 15.23 -15.98
N LYS A 95 -6.47 14.29 -16.92
CA LYS A 95 -6.03 14.59 -18.29
C LYS A 95 -7.03 15.40 -19.09
N LYS A 96 -8.33 15.30 -18.83
CA LYS A 96 -9.38 16.03 -19.58
C LYS A 96 -9.18 17.55 -19.59
N ILE A 97 -8.48 18.10 -18.59
CA ILE A 97 -8.19 19.53 -18.46
C ILE A 97 -7.05 19.94 -19.40
N GLU A 98 -6.12 19.02 -19.67
CA GLU A 98 -4.89 19.27 -20.44
C GLU A 98 -5.06 19.05 -21.94
N ILE A 99 -6.07 18.29 -22.37
CA ILE A 99 -6.19 17.81 -23.76
C ILE A 99 -7.55 18.10 -24.39
N CYS A 100 -7.57 18.20 -25.72
CA CYS A 100 -8.81 18.39 -26.47
C CYS A 100 -9.70 17.14 -26.47
N ALA A 101 -10.99 17.32 -26.73
CA ALA A 101 -11.99 16.24 -26.70
C ALA A 101 -11.63 15.05 -27.61
N ASN A 102 -11.09 15.31 -28.81
CA ASN A 102 -10.68 14.25 -29.73
C ASN A 102 -9.53 13.39 -29.17
N ALA A 103 -8.55 14.00 -28.49
CA ALA A 103 -7.47 13.29 -27.85
C ALA A 103 -7.97 12.48 -26.65
N LEU A 104 -8.88 13.06 -25.85
CA LEU A 104 -9.50 12.37 -24.72
C LEU A 104 -10.29 11.13 -25.17
N ASN A 105 -11.09 11.25 -26.23
CA ASN A 105 -11.85 10.12 -26.80
C ASN A 105 -10.92 8.97 -27.24
N ARG A 106 -9.76 9.29 -27.81
CA ARG A 106 -8.75 8.28 -28.16
C ARG A 106 -8.22 7.57 -26.93
N TYR A 107 -7.87 8.30 -25.87
CA TYR A 107 -7.38 7.72 -24.62
C TYR A 107 -8.44 6.85 -23.94
N GLN A 108 -9.70 7.31 -23.89
CA GLN A 108 -10.81 6.53 -23.37
C GLN A 108 -11.00 5.22 -24.13
N SER A 109 -10.92 5.26 -25.47
CA SER A 109 -11.04 4.07 -26.31
C SER A 109 -9.91 3.06 -26.03
N VAL A 110 -8.65 3.53 -25.97
CA VAL A 110 -7.51 2.67 -25.62
C VAL A 110 -7.67 2.06 -24.23
N ILE A 111 -8.00 2.87 -23.23
CA ILE A 111 -8.18 2.39 -21.84
C ILE A 111 -9.32 1.36 -21.77
N LYS A 112 -10.45 1.62 -22.45
CA LYS A 112 -11.60 0.71 -22.49
C LYS A 112 -11.22 -0.68 -23.03
N ASN A 113 -10.38 -0.74 -24.06
CA ASN A 113 -9.93 -2.00 -24.63
C ASN A 113 -8.86 -2.70 -23.76
N MET A 114 -7.99 -1.93 -23.11
CA MET A 114 -6.92 -2.47 -22.26
C MET A 114 -7.40 -2.98 -20.90
N LEU A 115 -8.47 -2.39 -20.35
CA LEU A 115 -8.98 -2.70 -19.02
C LEU A 115 -9.38 -4.17 -18.82
N PRO A 116 -10.13 -4.82 -19.73
CA PRO A 116 -10.44 -6.24 -19.63
C PRO A 116 -9.19 -7.13 -19.68
N MET A 117 -8.21 -6.78 -20.52
CA MET A 117 -6.99 -7.58 -20.70
C MET A 117 -6.05 -7.48 -19.49
N LEU A 118 -5.97 -6.31 -18.86
CA LEU A 118 -5.16 -6.10 -17.64
C LEU A 118 -5.88 -6.58 -16.36
N GLY A 119 -7.20 -6.70 -16.41
CA GLY A 119 -8.05 -7.04 -15.28
C GLY A 119 -8.43 -5.82 -14.45
N GLU A 120 -9.64 -5.28 -14.69
CA GLU A 120 -10.18 -4.07 -14.05
C GLU A 120 -10.05 -4.05 -12.53
N LYS A 121 -10.27 -5.21 -11.89
CA LYS A 121 -10.28 -5.38 -10.43
C LYS A 121 -8.91 -5.71 -9.84
N LYS A 122 -7.90 -5.99 -10.67
CA LYS A 122 -6.53 -6.23 -10.17
C LYS A 122 -5.98 -4.96 -9.55
N LEU A 123 -5.17 -5.12 -8.52
CA LEU A 123 -4.40 -4.02 -7.95
C LEU A 123 -3.29 -3.60 -8.90
N VAL A 124 -3.01 -2.31 -9.01
CA VAL A 124 -1.91 -1.82 -9.86
C VAL A 124 -0.57 -2.41 -9.41
N SER A 125 -0.39 -2.62 -8.11
CA SER A 125 0.82 -3.24 -7.55
C SER A 125 1.02 -4.71 -7.93
N SER A 126 -0.01 -5.41 -8.44
CA SER A 126 0.10 -6.80 -8.88
C SER A 126 0.39 -6.94 -10.38
N ILE A 127 0.39 -5.85 -11.14
CA ILE A 127 0.69 -5.89 -12.58
C ILE A 127 2.21 -5.98 -12.75
N THR A 128 2.66 -7.06 -13.38
CA THR A 128 4.06 -7.31 -13.71
C THR A 128 4.37 -6.90 -15.15
N LYS A 129 5.65 -6.82 -15.49
CA LYS A 129 6.08 -6.62 -16.89
C LYS A 129 5.62 -7.76 -17.79
N GLU A 130 5.57 -8.98 -17.26
CA GLU A 130 5.16 -10.17 -18.00
C GLU A 130 3.67 -10.13 -18.37
N ASP A 131 2.80 -9.65 -17.47
CA ASP A 131 1.39 -9.38 -17.79
C ASP A 131 1.27 -8.46 -19.03
N LEU A 132 2.09 -7.40 -19.09
CA LEU A 132 2.08 -6.46 -20.23
C LEU A 132 2.58 -7.09 -21.53
N LEU A 133 3.53 -8.02 -21.46
CA LEU A 133 4.03 -8.76 -22.62
C LEU A 133 2.97 -9.72 -23.17
N PHE A 134 2.22 -10.39 -22.30
CA PHE A 134 1.09 -11.22 -22.71
C PHE A 134 -0.01 -10.40 -23.39
N VAL A 135 -0.38 -9.26 -22.80
CA VAL A 135 -1.36 -8.35 -23.42
C VAL A 135 -0.87 -7.87 -24.78
N ARG A 136 0.41 -7.48 -24.90
CA ARG A 136 0.99 -7.08 -26.19
C ARG A 136 0.92 -8.19 -27.23
N ARG A 137 1.27 -9.43 -26.85
CA ARG A 137 1.18 -10.59 -27.75
C ARG A 137 -0.26 -10.76 -28.23
N ASP A 138 -1.24 -10.74 -27.34
CA ASP A 138 -2.65 -10.99 -27.67
C ASP A 138 -3.24 -9.90 -28.57
N LEU A 139 -2.79 -8.64 -28.41
CA LEU A 139 -3.13 -7.54 -29.32
C LEU A 139 -2.56 -7.75 -30.73
N LEU A 140 -1.32 -8.24 -30.83
CA LEU A 140 -0.63 -8.45 -32.10
C LEU A 140 -1.14 -9.70 -32.86
N THR A 141 -1.61 -10.72 -32.15
CA THR A 141 -2.10 -11.97 -32.75
C THR A 141 -3.61 -11.97 -33.01
N GLY A 142 -4.34 -10.94 -32.57
CA GLY A 142 -5.79 -10.83 -32.75
C GLY A 142 -6.62 -11.69 -31.78
N TYR A 143 -6.00 -12.34 -30.79
CA TYR A 143 -6.68 -13.20 -29.81
C TYR A 143 -7.62 -12.46 -28.84
N GLN A 144 -7.62 -11.13 -28.89
CA GLN A 144 -8.53 -10.24 -28.16
C GLN A 144 -10.01 -10.52 -28.45
N SER A 145 -10.37 -11.04 -29.64
CA SER A 145 -11.75 -11.46 -29.95
C SER A 145 -12.20 -12.71 -29.17
N PHE A 146 -11.30 -13.67 -28.97
CA PHE A 146 -11.59 -14.96 -28.33
C PHE A 146 -11.78 -14.87 -26.81
N LEU A 147 -11.16 -13.89 -26.14
CA LEU A 147 -11.28 -13.70 -24.69
C LEU A 147 -12.57 -12.99 -24.28
N MET A 148 -13.13 -12.12 -25.14
CA MET A 148 -14.45 -11.51 -24.88
C MET A 148 -15.60 -12.52 -25.04
N GLU A 149 -15.47 -13.51 -25.94
CA GLU A 149 -16.46 -14.59 -26.09
C GLU A 149 -16.46 -15.60 -24.93
N ARG A 150 -15.33 -15.83 -24.28
CA ARG A 150 -15.21 -16.79 -23.15
C ARG A 150 -15.62 -16.24 -21.78
N LEU A 151 -15.92 -14.94 -21.69
CA LEU A 151 -16.32 -14.25 -20.45
C LEU A 151 -17.82 -13.88 -20.42
N LEU A 152 -18.59 -14.30 -21.43
CA LEU A 152 -20.05 -14.31 -21.36
C LEU A 152 -20.51 -15.65 -20.73
N PRO A 153 -21.45 -15.63 -19.76
CA PRO A 153 -21.95 -16.82 -19.09
C PRO A 153 -22.71 -17.76 -20.02
#